data_AF-A0A7J9RZU0-F1
#
_entry.id   AF-A0A7J9RZU0-F1
#
_cell.length_a   1.000
_cell.length_b   1.000
_cell.length_c   1.000
_cell.angle_alpha   90.00
_cell.angle_beta   90.00
_cell.angle_gamma   90.00
#
_symmetry.space_group_name_H-M   'P 1'
#
loop_
_entity.id
_entity.type
_entity.pdbx_description
1 polymer ?
#
loop_
_entity_poly.entity_id
_entity_poly.type
_entity_poly.pdbx_seq_one_letter_code
_entity_poly.pdbx_strand_id
1 'polypeptide(L)' 'MFPFTYDLGELVEKVGKELGVNVPDDIIRYCDLLTPHYVMSRYSQFTEYNRRKAEECLNSAITVTKWVRENFNINW' A
#
# COMPACT_ATOMS: atom_id res chain seq x y z
N MET A 1 -8.93 -11.23 14.12
CA MET A 1 -10.12 -10.57 13.52
C MET A 1 -9.65 -9.78 12.30
N PHE A 2 -10.22 -9.99 11.11
CA PHE A 2 -9.81 -9.24 9.90
C PHE A 2 -10.37 -7.80 9.96
N PRO A 3 -9.56 -6.77 9.63
CA PRO A 3 -9.93 -5.38 9.92
C PRO A 3 -10.99 -4.80 8.97
N PHE A 4 -11.44 -5.53 7.93
CA PHE A 4 -12.45 -5.07 6.94
C PHE A 4 -12.25 -3.60 6.51
N THR A 5 -10.99 -3.21 6.30
CA THR A 5 -10.54 -1.85 5.99
C THR A 5 -9.88 -1.81 4.61
N TYR A 6 -9.84 -0.62 4.01
CA TYR A 6 -9.03 -0.33 2.83
C TYR A 6 -7.71 0.37 3.18
N ASP A 7 -7.43 0.54 4.47
CA ASP A 7 -6.17 1.09 4.96
C ASP A 7 -5.05 0.06 4.77
N LEU A 8 -4.16 0.34 3.81
CA LEU A 8 -3.05 -0.55 3.48
C LEU A 8 -2.01 -0.60 4.60
N GLY A 9 -1.85 0.48 5.37
CA GLY A 9 -0.95 0.55 6.52
C GLY A 9 -1.41 -0.40 7.62
N GLU A 10 -2.70 -0.31 7.99
CA GLU A 10 -3.31 -1.21 8.97
C GLU A 10 -3.23 -2.67 8.51
N LEU A 11 -3.50 -2.93 7.21
CA LEU A 11 -3.44 -4.27 6.65
C LEU A 11 -2.02 -4.85 6.71
N VAL A 12 -1.00 -4.08 6.34
CA VAL A 12 0.38 -4.59 6.30
C VAL A 12 0.97 -4.81 7.69
N GLU A 13 0.69 -3.92 8.65
CA GLU A 13 1.10 -4.10 10.05
C GLU A 13 0.49 -5.37 10.64
N LYS A 14 -0.79 -5.61 10.34
CA LYS A 14 -1.49 -6.79 10.81
C LYS A 14 -0.95 -8.07 10.20
N VAL A 15 -0.65 -8.05 8.90
CA VAL A 15 0.03 -9.15 8.22
C VAL A 15 1.38 -9.44 8.90
N GLY A 16 2.17 -8.40 9.17
CA GLY A 16 3.45 -8.53 9.87
C GLY A 16 3.30 -9.18 11.25
N LYS A 17 2.33 -8.69 12.04
CA LYS A 17 2.06 -9.20 13.38
C LYS A 17 1.54 -10.65 13.41
N GLU A 18 0.57 -10.97 12.56
CA GLU A 18 -0.12 -12.27 12.58
C GLU A 18 0.70 -13.37 11.90
N LEU A 19 1.53 -13.03 10.90
CA LEU A 19 2.35 -13.99 10.17
C LEU A 19 3.82 -13.99 10.60
N GLY A 20 4.21 -13.14 11.55
CA GLY A 20 5.58 -13.04 12.05
C GLY A 20 6.57 -12.53 11.00
N VAL A 21 6.09 -11.76 10.02
CA VAL A 21 6.93 -11.19 8.95
C VAL A 21 7.38 -9.80 9.35
N ASN A 22 8.68 -9.53 9.20
CA ASN A 22 9.20 -8.18 9.40
C ASN A 22 8.81 -7.28 8.22
N VAL A 23 7.98 -6.28 8.46
CA VAL A 23 7.56 -5.31 7.44
C VAL A 23 8.57 -4.16 7.44
N PRO A 24 9.29 -3.91 6.33
CA PRO A 24 10.21 -2.77 6.25
C PRO A 24 9.47 -1.43 6.34
N ASP A 25 10.09 -0.43 6.98
CA ASP A 25 9.52 0.92 7.15
C ASP A 25 9.07 1.56 5.83
N ASP A 26 9.83 1.34 4.75
CA ASP A 26 9.47 1.82 3.42
C ASP A 26 8.15 1.24 2.92
N ILE A 27 7.86 -0.03 3.23
CA ILE A 27 6.59 -0.68 2.85
C ILE A 27 5.42 -0.03 3.60
N ILE A 28 5.57 0.20 4.91
CA ILE A 28 4.56 0.90 5.72
C ILE A 28 4.30 2.29 5.15
N ARG A 29 5.37 3.07 4.93
CA ARG A 29 5.28 4.42 4.36
C ARG A 29 4.59 4.44 3.00
N TYR A 30 4.89 3.48 2.13
CA TYR A 30 4.24 3.39 0.82
C TYR A 30 2.77 2.97 0.93
N CYS A 31 2.42 2.08 1.85
CA CYS A 31 1.03 1.74 2.13
C CYS A 31 0.23 2.96 2.63
N ASP A 32 0.79 3.74 3.56
CA ASP A 32 0.16 4.96 4.06
C ASP A 32 -0.04 6.01 2.96
N LEU A 33 0.97 6.16 2.08
CA LEU A 33 0.90 7.04 0.92
C LEU A 33 -0.21 6.63 -0.05
N LEU A 34 -0.38 5.33 -0.29
CA LEU A 34 -1.34 4.80 -1.26
C LEU A 34 -2.78 4.79 -0.76
N THR A 35 -2.99 4.58 0.55
CA THR A 35 -4.31 4.49 1.20
C THR A 35 -5.30 5.60 0.81
N PRO A 36 -4.96 6.91 0.89
CA PRO A 36 -5.92 7.98 0.56
C PRO A 36 -6.38 7.94 -0.91
N HIS A 37 -5.56 7.37 -1.81
CA HIS A 37 -5.88 7.30 -3.23
C HIS A 37 -7.00 6.31 -3.56
N TYR A 38 -7.42 5.44 -2.62
CA TYR A 38 -8.64 4.64 -2.78
C TYR A 38 -9.88 5.53 -2.98
N VAL A 39 -9.99 6.63 -2.23
CA VAL A 39 -11.12 7.58 -2.33
C VAL A 39 -10.78 8.74 -3.25
N MET A 40 -9.60 9.35 -3.06
CA MET A 40 -9.24 10.60 -3.74
C MET A 40 -9.11 10.46 -5.26
N SER A 41 -8.71 9.30 -5.77
CA SER A 41 -8.58 9.10 -7.23
C SER A 41 -9.93 9.11 -7.97
N ARG A 42 -11.03 8.84 -7.26
CA ARG A 42 -12.37 8.67 -7.85
C ARG A 42 -13.30 9.85 -7.57
N TYR A 43 -13.16 10.47 -6.40
CA TYR A 43 -14.08 11.51 -5.92
C TYR A 43 -13.37 12.85 -5.66
N SER A 44 -12.28 13.14 -6.39
CA SER A 44 -11.43 14.30 -6.16
C SER A 44 -12.19 15.63 -6.27
N GLN A 45 -12.31 16.33 -5.14
CA GLN A 45 -12.48 17.80 -5.07
C GLN A 45 -11.18 18.53 -4.64
N PHE A 46 -10.14 17.81 -4.18
CA PHE A 46 -9.01 18.40 -3.44
C PHE A 46 -7.61 17.97 -3.91
N THR A 47 -7.48 17.17 -4.98
CA THR A 47 -6.14 16.79 -5.48
C THR A 47 -6.13 16.65 -6.98
N GLU A 48 -5.35 17.52 -7.62
CA GLU A 48 -4.96 17.32 -9.00
C GLU A 48 -3.88 16.24 -9.08
N TYR A 49 -4.13 15.23 -9.91
CA TYR A 49 -3.17 14.20 -10.25
C TYR A 49 -2.33 14.69 -11.42
N ASN A 50 -1.04 14.85 -11.17
CA ASN A 50 -0.06 15.13 -12.20
C ASN A 50 0.87 13.93 -12.38
N ARG A 51 1.67 13.96 -13.45
CA ARG A 51 2.61 12.88 -13.80
C ARG A 51 3.51 12.49 -12.63
N ARG A 52 4.08 13.47 -11.91
CA ARG A 52 4.96 13.21 -10.76
C ARG A 52 4.26 12.41 -9.67
N LYS A 53 3.04 12.80 -9.27
CA LYS A 53 2.25 12.08 -8.26
C LYS A 53 1.85 10.68 -8.74
N ALA A 54 1.52 10.53 -10.03
CA ALA A 54 1.19 9.24 -10.62
C ALA A 54 2.40 8.28 -10.63
N GLU A 55 3.58 8.78 -10.99
CA GLU A 55 4.83 8.02 -10.96
C GLU A 55 5.20 7.62 -9.53
N GLU A 56 5.01 8.52 -8.55
CA GLU A 56 5.21 8.21 -7.13
C GLU A 56 4.29 7.07 -6.66
N CYS A 57 2.98 7.15 -6.95
CA CYS A 57 2.04 6.08 -6.62
C CYS A 57 2.42 4.76 -7.29
N LEU A 58 2.78 4.80 -8.58
CA LEU A 58 3.14 3.61 -9.33
C LEU A 58 4.40 2.93 -8.75
N ASN A 59 5.44 3.70 -8.46
CA ASN A 59 6.68 3.19 -7.89
C ASN A 59 6.48 2.62 -6.48
N SER A 60 5.67 3.28 -5.65
CA SER A 60 5.25 2.77 -4.35
C SER A 60 4.51 1.44 -4.47
N ALA A 61 3.53 1.36 -5.38
CA ALA A 61 2.75 0.15 -5.59
C ALA A 61 3.61 -1.02 -6.11
N ILE A 62 4.54 -0.76 -7.04
CA ILE A 62 5.49 -1.76 -7.54
C ILE A 62 6.34 -2.30 -6.39
N THR A 63 6.87 -1.42 -5.55
CA THR A 63 7.71 -1.80 -4.40
C THR A 63 6.94 -2.67 -3.41
N VAL A 64 5.74 -2.23 -3.01
CA VAL A 64 4.87 -3.00 -2.08
C VAL A 64 4.51 -4.36 -2.67
N THR A 65 4.11 -4.41 -3.94
CA THR A 65 3.71 -5.67 -4.59
C THR A 65 4.89 -6.64 -4.73
N LYS A 66 6.08 -6.13 -5.03
CA LYS A 66 7.30 -6.94 -5.06
C LYS A 66 7.60 -7.55 -3.69
N TRP A 67 7.54 -6.76 -2.62
CA TRP A 67 7.73 -7.27 -1.25
C TRP A 67 6.71 -8.35 -0.90
N VAL A 68 5.42 -8.16 -1.24
CA VAL A 68 4.38 -9.17 -1.03
C VAL A 68 4.70 -10.47 -1.79
N ARG A 69 5.09 -10.37 -3.07
CA ARG A 69 5.45 -11.55 -3.89
C ARG A 69 6.59 -12.34 -3.27
N GLU A 70 7.65 -11.65 -2.84
CA GLU A 70 8.85 -12.26 -2.26
C GLU A 70 8.57 -12.92 -0.90
N ASN A 71 7.71 -12.32 -0.06
CA ASN A 71 7.44 -12.84 1.29
C ASN A 71 6.36 -13.93 1.34
N PHE A 72 5.45 -13.97 0.35
CA PHE A 72 4.28 -14.88 0.38
C PHE A 72 4.23 -15.86 -0.80
N ASN A 73 5.30 -15.93 -1.61
CA ASN A 73 5.43 -16.84 -2.76
C ASN A 73 4.19 -16.83 -3.69
N ILE A 74 3.76 -15.61 -3.98
CA ILE A 74 2.54 -15.29 -4.71
C ILE A 74 2.88 -15.14 -6.21
N ASN A 75 2.19 -15.89 -7.09
CA ASN A 75 2.36 -15.84 -8.54
C ASN A 75 1.07 -15.38 -9.24
N TRP A 76 1.04 -14.13 -9.69
CA TRP A 76 0.07 -13.56 -10.63
C TRP A 76 0.66 -12.33 -11.33
#